data_AF-A0AAN8JI44-F1
#
_entry.id   AF-A0AAN8JI44-F1
#
_cell.length_a   1.000
_cell.length_b   1.000
_cell.length_c   1.000
_cell.angle_alpha   90.00
_cell.angle_beta   90.00
_cell.angle_gamma   90.00
#
_symmetry.space_group_name_H-M   'P 1'
#
loop_
_entity.id
_entity.type
_entity.pdbx_description
1 polymer ?
#
loop_
_entity_poly.entity_id
_entity_poly.type
_entity_poly.pdbx_seq_one_letter_code
_entity_poly.pdbx_strand_id
1 'polypeptide(L)'
;MSGKAVQRALRGYLLVDQYLTNQIISKIIESEPGFESIIAKVEQLYCQADGGDIDITQVITSDYMDKFVNTITSRKAESSDNSKMSKLWLNYMRMLGIARKLIEADRTGSWEMHLHAVSDCLPVFAAAGNPNYLKSAYLYLQKTRALEVENPEVF
;
A
#
# COMPACT_ATOMS: atom_id res chain seq x y z
N MET A 1 -18.14 -15.95 9.33
CA MET A 1 -18.02 -15.24 8.03
C MET A 1 -17.45 -16.24 7.02
N SER A 2 -18.06 -16.47 5.86
CA SER A 2 -17.53 -17.45 4.88
C SER A 2 -16.44 -16.83 4.01
N GLY A 3 -15.52 -17.65 3.47
CA GLY A 3 -14.48 -17.16 2.56
C GLY A 3 -15.05 -16.41 1.34
N LYS A 4 -16.18 -16.87 0.80
CA LYS A 4 -16.92 -16.18 -0.28
C LYS A 4 -17.43 -14.80 0.13
N ALA A 5 -17.84 -14.62 1.38
CA ALA A 5 -18.30 -13.32 1.87
C ALA A 5 -17.11 -12.35 2.05
N VAL A 6 -15.99 -12.84 2.60
CA VAL A 6 -14.75 -12.07 2.76
C VAL A 6 -14.22 -11.61 1.39
N GLN A 7 -14.16 -12.50 0.41
CA GLN A 7 -13.70 -12.17 -0.94
C GLN A 7 -14.57 -11.09 -1.61
N ARG A 8 -15.89 -11.18 -1.45
CA ARG A 8 -16.82 -10.15 -1.97
C ARG A 8 -16.61 -8.80 -1.28
N ALA A 9 -16.43 -8.79 0.04
CA ALA A 9 -16.16 -7.56 0.78
C ALA A 9 -14.83 -6.92 0.34
N LEU A 10 -13.76 -7.71 0.24
CA LEU A 10 -12.46 -7.24 -0.21
C LEU A 10 -12.54 -6.64 -1.61
N ARG A 11 -13.23 -7.30 -2.54
CA ARG A 11 -13.44 -6.75 -3.89
C ARG A 11 -14.16 -5.40 -3.85
N GLY A 12 -15.19 -5.26 -3.01
CA GLY A 12 -15.88 -3.99 -2.80
C GLY A 12 -14.94 -2.88 -2.33
N TYR A 13 -14.08 -3.18 -1.35
CA TYR A 13 -13.10 -2.23 -0.84
C TYR A 13 -12.05 -1.83 -1.88
N LEU A 14 -11.58 -2.77 -2.71
CA LEU A 14 -10.64 -2.47 -3.79
C LEU A 14 -11.26 -1.55 -4.86
N LEU A 15 -12.54 -1.71 -5.18
CA LEU A 15 -13.25 -0.81 -6.09
C LEU A 15 -13.36 0.61 -5.52
N VAL A 16 -13.59 0.75 -4.21
CA VAL A 16 -13.60 2.05 -3.53
C VAL A 16 -12.21 2.71 -3.59
N ASP A 17 -11.15 1.96 -3.34
CA ASP A 17 -9.77 2.46 -3.44
C ASP A 17 -9.42 2.94 -4.86
N GLN A 18 -9.83 2.19 -5.88
CA GLN A 18 -9.68 2.58 -7.29
C GLN A 18 -10.45 3.87 -7.60
N TYR A 19 -11.70 3.96 -7.18
CA TYR A 19 -12.52 5.16 -7.39
C TYR A 19 -11.88 6.41 -6.73
N LEU A 20 -11.44 6.29 -5.47
CA LEU A 20 -10.78 7.39 -4.77
C LEU A 20 -9.47 7.79 -5.44
N THR A 21 -8.69 6.81 -5.91
CA THR A 21 -7.44 7.06 -6.65
C THR A 21 -7.73 7.85 -7.93
N ASN A 22 -8.73 7.43 -8.70
CA ASN A 22 -9.14 8.14 -9.92
C ASN A 22 -9.58 9.58 -9.62
N GLN A 23 -10.37 9.79 -8.56
CA GLN A 23 -10.78 11.14 -8.15
C GLN A 23 -9.60 12.03 -7.76
N ILE A 24 -8.56 11.48 -7.13
CA ILE A 24 -7.33 12.22 -6.82
C ILE A 24 -6.58 12.56 -8.11
N ILE A 25 -6.40 11.59 -9.01
CA ILE A 25 -5.67 11.79 -10.27
C ILE A 25 -6.39 12.81 -11.16
N SER A 26 -7.71 12.71 -11.33
CA SER A 26 -8.50 13.68 -12.10
C SER A 26 -8.31 15.11 -11.58
N LYS A 27 -8.32 15.30 -10.25
CA LYS A 27 -8.05 16.62 -9.65
C LYS A 27 -6.63 17.11 -9.87
N ILE A 28 -5.64 16.22 -9.95
CA ILE A 28 -4.26 16.60 -10.27
C ILE A 28 -4.20 17.08 -11.71
N ILE A 29 -4.74 16.30 -12.66
CA ILE A 29 -4.79 16.62 -14.08
C ILE A 29 -5.43 17.99 -14.33
N GLU A 30 -6.56 18.28 -13.67
CA GLU A 30 -7.25 19.57 -13.77
C GLU A 30 -6.40 20.76 -13.28
N SER A 31 -5.53 20.53 -12.31
CA SER A 31 -4.74 21.60 -11.65
C SER A 31 -3.30 21.75 -12.16
N GLU A 32 -2.73 20.70 -12.76
CA GLU A 32 -1.33 20.62 -13.16
C GLU A 32 -1.25 20.20 -14.64
N PRO A 33 -1.40 21.14 -15.60
CA PRO A 33 -1.30 20.87 -17.02
C PRO A 33 0.13 20.39 -17.34
N GLY A 34 0.25 19.11 -17.71
CA GLY A 34 1.54 18.43 -17.90
C GLY A 34 1.64 17.11 -17.14
N PHE A 35 0.83 16.90 -16.09
CA PHE A 35 0.81 15.63 -15.36
C PHE A 35 0.41 14.45 -16.25
N GLU A 36 -0.48 14.66 -17.24
CA GLU A 36 -0.85 13.63 -18.22
C GLU A 36 0.36 13.10 -19.00
N SER A 37 1.32 13.97 -19.33
CA SER A 37 2.56 13.56 -20.02
C SER A 37 3.45 12.69 -19.12
N ILE A 38 3.45 12.95 -17.80
CA ILE A 38 4.15 12.14 -16.81
C ILE A 38 3.47 10.76 -16.71
N ILE A 39 2.13 10.71 -16.63
CA ILE A 39 1.37 9.45 -16.62
C ILE A 39 1.71 8.63 -17.86
N ALA A 40 1.62 9.22 -19.06
CA ALA A 40 1.91 8.53 -20.31
C ALA A 40 3.35 7.99 -20.34
N LYS A 41 4.31 8.75 -19.78
CA LYS A 41 5.70 8.31 -19.73
C LYS A 41 5.93 7.16 -18.74
N VAL A 42 5.27 7.22 -17.58
CA VAL A 42 5.29 6.13 -16.58
C VAL A 42 4.65 4.87 -17.14
N GLU A 43 3.52 4.99 -17.84
CA GLU A 43 2.87 3.87 -18.53
C GLU A 43 3.78 3.25 -19.59
N GLN A 44 4.47 4.08 -20.38
CA GLN A 44 5.46 3.59 -21.34
C GLN A 44 6.58 2.79 -20.65
N LEU A 45 7.14 3.30 -19.55
CA LEU A 45 8.19 2.62 -18.80
C LEU A 45 7.70 1.29 -18.21
N TYR A 46 6.46 1.25 -17.71
CA TYR A 46 5.84 0.02 -17.23
C TYR A 46 5.73 -1.03 -18.34
N CYS A 47 5.23 -0.66 -19.52
CA CYS A 47 5.11 -1.58 -20.65
C CYS A 47 6.47 -2.11 -21.12
N GLN A 48 7.52 -1.28 -21.10
CA GLN A 48 8.88 -1.70 -21.43
C GLN A 48 9.44 -2.69 -20.41
N ALA A 49 9.18 -2.48 -19.11
CA ALA A 49 9.62 -3.40 -18.07
C ALA A 49 8.87 -4.73 -18.13
N ASP A 50 7.55 -4.70 -18.36
CA ASP A 50 6.72 -5.90 -18.52
C ASP A 50 7.13 -6.72 -19.77
N GLY A 51 7.52 -6.02 -20.85
CA GLY A 51 8.09 -6.62 -22.06
C GLY A 51 9.51 -7.17 -21.90
N GLY A 52 10.20 -6.86 -20.78
CA GLY A 52 11.57 -7.27 -20.52
C GLY A 52 12.65 -6.42 -21.20
N ASP A 53 12.28 -5.27 -21.79
CA ASP A 53 13.20 -4.36 -22.48
C ASP A 53 14.10 -3.59 -21.49
N ILE A 54 13.57 -3.31 -20.29
CA ILE A 54 14.28 -2.61 -19.22
C ILE A 54 14.08 -3.32 -17.89
N ASP A 55 15.07 -3.19 -17.00
CA ASP A 55 14.96 -3.70 -15.64
C ASP A 55 14.05 -2.80 -14.78
N ILE A 56 13.37 -3.41 -13.79
CA ILE A 56 12.46 -2.69 -12.89
C ILE A 56 13.19 -1.59 -12.10
N THR A 57 14.48 -1.77 -11.82
CA THR A 57 15.30 -0.75 -11.14
C THR A 57 15.40 0.53 -11.98
N GLN A 58 15.46 0.42 -13.31
CA GLN A 58 15.50 1.58 -14.20
C GLN A 58 14.18 2.35 -14.19
N VAL A 59 13.05 1.65 -14.04
CA VAL A 59 11.75 2.29 -13.86
C VAL A 59 11.71 3.05 -12.54
N ILE A 60 12.05 2.38 -11.44
CA ILE A 60 11.97 2.94 -10.08
C ILE A 60 12.87 4.17 -9.92
N THR A 61 14.05 4.16 -10.53
CA THR A 61 15.03 5.27 -10.46
C THR A 61 14.78 6.39 -11.48
N SER A 62 13.73 6.29 -12.29
CA SER A 62 13.45 7.30 -13.31
C SER A 62 12.90 8.59 -12.70
N ASP A 63 13.37 9.74 -13.22
CA ASP A 63 12.87 11.07 -12.82
C ASP A 63 11.36 11.21 -13.02
N TYR A 64 10.78 10.50 -13.99
CA TYR A 64 9.34 10.46 -14.21
C TYR A 64 8.58 9.73 -13.08
N MET A 65 9.13 8.63 -12.57
CA MET A 65 8.55 7.93 -11.42
C MET A 65 8.65 8.77 -10.15
N ASP A 66 9.79 9.41 -9.91
CA ASP A 66 9.96 10.31 -8.77
C ASP A 66 8.97 11.48 -8.84
N LYS A 67 8.84 12.13 -9.99
CA LYS A 67 7.83 13.19 -10.20
C LYS A 67 6.42 12.68 -10.00
N PHE A 68 6.08 11.53 -10.57
CA PHE A 68 4.75 10.92 -10.43
C PHE A 68 4.39 10.63 -8.96
N VAL A 69 5.29 9.97 -8.24
CA VAL A 69 5.10 9.64 -6.81
C VAL A 69 5.04 10.90 -5.96
N ASN A 70 5.93 11.86 -6.19
CA ASN A 70 5.97 13.11 -5.43
C ASN A 70 4.70 13.94 -5.64
N THR A 71 4.24 14.13 -6.87
CA THR A 71 3.01 14.88 -7.16
C THR A 71 1.79 14.25 -6.48
N ILE A 72 1.62 12.93 -6.59
CA ILE A 72 0.51 12.23 -5.92
C ILE A 72 0.61 12.35 -4.40
N THR A 73 1.81 12.22 -3.85
CA THR A 73 2.04 12.28 -2.40
C THR A 73 1.75 13.68 -1.86
N SER A 74 2.24 14.73 -2.53
CA SER A 74 1.94 16.12 -2.19
C SER A 74 0.45 16.41 -2.25
N ARG A 75 -0.25 15.99 -3.32
CA ARG A 75 -1.69 16.21 -3.43
C ARG A 75 -2.49 15.50 -2.32
N LYS A 76 -2.08 14.29 -1.95
CA LYS A 76 -2.68 13.55 -0.82
C LYS A 76 -2.44 14.29 0.50
N ALA A 77 -1.24 14.81 0.73
CA ALA A 77 -0.92 15.60 1.93
C ALA A 77 -1.77 16.88 2.01
N GLU A 78 -1.81 17.67 0.95
CA GLU A 78 -2.65 18.88 0.85
C GLU A 78 -4.13 18.56 1.10
N SER A 79 -4.63 17.48 0.50
CA SER A 79 -6.02 17.05 0.69
C SER A 79 -6.31 16.67 2.13
N SER A 80 -5.38 15.98 2.81
CA SER A 80 -5.48 15.61 4.22
C SER A 80 -5.55 16.83 5.14
N ASP A 81 -4.74 17.85 4.86
CA ASP A 81 -4.67 19.07 5.69
C ASP A 81 -5.90 19.96 5.49
N ASN A 82 -6.46 19.98 4.29
CA ASN A 82 -7.62 20.79 3.95
C ASN A 82 -8.96 20.23 4.45
N SER A 83 -9.06 18.93 4.72
CA SER A 83 -10.34 18.31 5.10
C SER A 83 -10.21 17.06 5.97
N LYS A 84 -10.96 17.05 7.09
CA LYS A 84 -11.11 15.86 7.95
C LYS A 84 -11.66 14.65 7.18
N MET A 85 -12.56 14.88 6.23
CA MET A 85 -13.14 13.81 5.41
C MET A 85 -12.09 13.22 4.46
N SER A 86 -11.29 14.06 3.81
CA SER A 86 -10.18 13.60 2.97
C SER A 86 -9.16 12.81 3.79
N LYS A 87 -8.80 13.29 4.98
CA LYS A 87 -7.91 12.59 5.91
C LYS A 87 -8.45 11.21 6.29
N LEU A 88 -9.76 11.10 6.55
CA LEU A 88 -10.41 9.82 6.83
C LEU A 88 -10.27 8.84 5.64
N TRP A 89 -10.59 9.28 4.43
CA TRP A 89 -10.49 8.43 3.23
C TRP A 89 -9.05 8.04 2.91
N LEU A 90 -8.08 8.93 3.10
CA LEU A 90 -6.66 8.60 2.90
C LEU A 90 -6.15 7.59 3.93
N ASN A 91 -6.59 7.70 5.19
CA ASN A 91 -6.30 6.68 6.21
C ASN A 91 -6.94 5.34 5.85
N TYR A 92 -8.16 5.35 5.31
CA TYR A 92 -8.84 4.16 4.82
C TYR A 92 -8.09 3.50 3.65
N MET A 93 -7.66 4.27 2.65
CA MET A 93 -6.82 3.76 1.54
C MET A 93 -5.51 3.17 2.07
N ARG A 94 -4.87 3.81 3.06
CA ARG A 94 -3.67 3.28 3.73
C ARG A 94 -3.94 1.92 4.38
N MET A 95 -5.05 1.77 5.10
CA MET A 95 -5.44 0.48 5.70
C MET A 95 -5.65 -0.61 4.65
N LEU A 96 -6.26 -0.29 3.50
CA LEU A 96 -6.39 -1.23 2.39
C LEU A 96 -5.04 -1.60 1.77
N GLY A 97 -4.11 -0.64 1.68
CA GLY A 97 -2.73 -0.91 1.27
C GLY A 97 -2.05 -1.95 2.17
N ILE A 98 -2.21 -1.82 3.50
CA ILE A 98 -1.67 -2.78 4.46
C ILE A 98 -2.32 -4.17 4.29
N ALA A 99 -3.64 -4.22 4.11
CA ALA A 99 -4.34 -5.48 3.85
C ALA A 99 -3.86 -6.16 2.56
N ARG A 100 -3.56 -5.40 1.50
CA ARG A 100 -2.97 -5.94 0.27
C ARG A 100 -1.58 -6.53 0.50
N LYS A 101 -0.71 -5.83 1.26
CA LYS A 101 0.63 -6.33 1.60
C LYS A 101 0.57 -7.66 2.37
N LEU A 102 -0.38 -7.82 3.29
CA LEU A 102 -0.58 -9.10 3.99
C LEU A 102 -0.96 -10.22 3.01
N ILE A 103 -1.92 -9.96 2.12
CA ILE A 103 -2.36 -10.94 1.12
C ILE A 103 -1.20 -11.31 0.17
N GLU A 104 -0.42 -10.32 -0.25
CA GLU A 104 0.75 -10.53 -1.10
C GLU A 104 1.82 -11.38 -0.40
N ALA A 105 2.15 -11.06 0.85
CA ALA A 105 3.10 -11.83 1.65
C ALA A 105 2.65 -13.29 1.81
N ASP A 106 1.37 -13.50 2.14
CA ASP A 106 0.80 -14.85 2.31
C ASP A 106 0.79 -15.64 0.99
N ARG A 107 0.53 -14.97 -0.14
CA ARG A 107 0.51 -15.61 -1.47
C ARG A 107 1.91 -15.94 -2.00
N THR A 108 2.90 -15.14 -1.65
CA THR A 108 4.30 -15.34 -2.06
C THR A 108 5.07 -16.22 -1.09
N GLY A 109 4.52 -16.48 0.11
CA GLY A 109 5.18 -17.22 1.17
C GLY A 109 6.38 -16.48 1.78
N SER A 110 6.52 -15.17 1.53
CA SER A 110 7.64 -14.38 2.06
C SER A 110 7.38 -13.99 3.50
N TRP A 111 8.17 -14.58 4.39
CA TRP A 111 8.09 -14.31 5.82
C TRP A 111 8.46 -12.87 6.19
N GLU A 112 9.50 -12.34 5.55
CA GLU A 112 9.93 -10.96 5.74
C GLU A 112 8.81 -9.97 5.37
N MET A 113 8.18 -10.15 4.21
CA MET A 113 7.05 -9.32 3.81
C MET A 113 5.87 -9.45 4.78
N HIS A 114 5.61 -10.66 5.29
CA HIS A 114 4.54 -10.89 6.26
C HIS A 114 4.80 -10.10 7.56
N LEU A 115 6.02 -10.16 8.10
CA LEU A 115 6.40 -9.42 9.31
C LEU A 115 6.34 -7.90 9.10
N HIS A 116 6.75 -7.41 7.93
CA HIS A 116 6.58 -5.99 7.60
C HIS A 116 5.10 -5.59 7.55
N ALA A 117 4.27 -6.37 6.89
CA ALA A 117 2.84 -6.10 6.78
C ALA A 117 2.12 -6.16 8.14
N VAL A 118 2.47 -7.11 9.00
CA VAL A 118 1.93 -7.19 10.38
C VAL A 118 2.41 -6.01 11.23
N SER A 119 3.66 -5.57 11.06
CA SER A 119 4.17 -4.35 11.71
C SER A 119 3.38 -3.11 11.27
N ASP A 120 3.06 -3.00 9.99
CA ASP A 120 2.23 -1.92 9.45
C ASP A 120 0.78 -1.96 10.02
N CYS A 121 0.28 -3.10 10.49
CA CYS A 121 -1.03 -3.20 11.14
C CYS A 121 -1.07 -2.62 12.57
N LEU A 122 0.06 -2.46 13.26
CA LEU A 122 0.05 -2.03 14.68
C LEU A 122 -0.66 -0.67 14.89
N PRO A 123 -0.39 0.38 14.10
CA PRO A 123 -1.13 1.64 14.23
C PRO A 123 -2.63 1.49 13.97
N VAL A 124 -3.03 0.55 13.09
CA VAL A 124 -4.44 0.26 12.78
C VAL A 124 -5.13 -0.35 14.00
N PHE A 125 -4.52 -1.33 14.65
CA PHE A 125 -5.08 -1.95 15.86
C PHE A 125 -5.19 -0.97 17.01
N ALA A 126 -4.18 -0.11 17.19
CA ALA A 126 -4.22 0.96 18.19
C ALA A 126 -5.36 1.94 17.92
N ALA A 127 -5.47 2.45 16.68
CA ALA A 127 -6.50 3.42 16.30
C ALA A 127 -7.92 2.84 16.34
N ALA A 128 -8.08 1.56 16.02
CA ALA A 128 -9.37 0.86 16.08
C ALA A 128 -9.78 0.46 17.51
N GLY A 129 -8.96 0.72 18.53
CA GLY A 129 -9.28 0.35 19.91
C GLY A 129 -9.26 -1.15 20.16
N ASN A 130 -8.37 -1.88 19.47
CA ASN A 130 -8.25 -3.34 19.56
C ASN A 130 -6.98 -3.74 20.34
N PRO A 131 -6.93 -3.56 21.68
CA PRO A 131 -5.71 -3.75 22.48
C PRO A 131 -5.20 -5.19 22.46
N ASN A 132 -6.11 -6.17 22.36
CA ASN A 132 -5.72 -7.58 22.27
C ASN A 132 -5.01 -7.89 20.94
N TYR A 133 -5.50 -7.38 19.82
CA TYR A 133 -4.83 -7.54 18.52
C TYR A 133 -3.50 -6.81 18.50
N LEU A 134 -3.44 -5.58 19.03
CA LEU A 134 -2.20 -4.83 19.14
C LEU A 134 -1.16 -5.59 19.96
N LYS A 135 -1.52 -6.05 21.16
CA LYS A 135 -0.62 -6.79 22.05
C LYS A 135 -0.16 -8.09 21.41
N SER A 136 -1.09 -8.88 20.85
CA SER A 136 -0.75 -10.16 20.23
C SER A 136 0.13 -9.99 18.99
N ALA A 137 -0.17 -9.04 18.11
CA ALA A 137 0.64 -8.77 16.93
C ALA A 137 2.05 -8.27 17.30
N TYR A 138 2.14 -7.41 18.32
CA TYR A 138 3.42 -6.94 18.83
C TYR A 138 4.28 -8.09 19.39
N LEU A 139 3.71 -8.94 20.24
CA LEU A 139 4.40 -10.11 20.79
C LEU A 139 4.79 -11.11 19.70
N TYR A 140 3.91 -11.31 18.71
CA TYR A 140 4.20 -12.14 17.55
C TYR A 140 5.41 -11.60 16.78
N LEU A 141 5.46 -10.31 16.45
CA LEU A 141 6.59 -9.70 15.75
C LEU A 141 7.91 -9.86 16.52
N GLN A 142 7.89 -9.67 17.84
CA GLN A 142 9.09 -9.83 18.67
C GLN A 142 9.61 -11.27 18.64
N LYS A 143 8.76 -12.24 18.95
CA LYS A 143 9.15 -13.66 19.00
C LYS A 143 9.59 -14.17 17.64
N THR A 144 8.86 -13.80 16.60
CA THR A 144 9.13 -14.30 15.26
C THR A 144 10.42 -13.74 14.65
N ARG A 145 10.78 -12.49 14.96
CA ARG A 145 12.09 -11.93 14.57
C ARG A 145 13.25 -12.55 15.33
N ALA A 146 13.02 -12.98 16.57
CA ALA A 146 14.02 -13.67 17.38
C ALA A 146 14.14 -15.17 17.03
N LEU A 147 13.27 -15.71 16.19
CA LEU A 147 13.15 -17.15 15.95
C LEU A 147 14.44 -17.77 15.41
N GLU A 148 15.11 -17.09 14.46
CA GLU A 148 16.37 -17.52 13.87
C GLU A 148 17.49 -17.66 14.92
N VAL A 149 17.45 -16.84 15.98
CA VAL A 149 18.46 -16.82 17.05
C VAL A 149 18.08 -17.76 18.19
N GLU A 150 16.80 -17.77 18.60
CA GLU A 150 16.32 -18.50 19.77
C GLU A 150 16.01 -19.97 19.47
N ASN A 151 15.67 -20.32 18.22
CA ASN A 151 15.26 -21.67 17.82
C ASN A 151 15.79 -22.02 16.41
N PRO A 152 17.12 -22.10 16.22
CA PRO A 152 17.74 -22.30 14.91
C PRO A 152 17.39 -23.65 14.26
N GLU A 153 16.96 -24.64 15.04
CA GLU A 153 16.56 -25.96 14.50
C GLU A 153 15.24 -25.95 13.70
N VAL A 154 14.45 -24.88 13.80
CA VAL A 154 13.14 -24.75 13.12
C VAL A 154 13.17 -23.74 11.98
N PHE A 155 14.33 -23.10 11.76
CA PHE A 155 14.52 -22.05 10.76
C PHE A 155 15.21 -22.56 9.50
#